data_AF-A0A2G6K8G6-F1
#
_entry.id   AF-A0A2G6K8G6-F1
#
_cell.length_a   1.000
_cell.length_b   1.000
_cell.length_c   1.000
_cell.angle_alpha   90.00
_cell.angle_beta   90.00
_cell.angle_gamma   90.00
#
_symmetry.space_group_name_H-M   'P 1'
#
loop_
_entity.id
_entity.type
_entity.pdbx_description
1 polymer ?
#
loop_
_entity_poly.entity_id
_entity_poly.type
_entity_poly.pdbx_seq_one_letter_code
_entity_poly.pdbx_strand_id
1 'polypeptide(L)'
;MVFRLKTKHQTSNTKYNKMEDREKVAGFSIVINTALAIFKFVLGSLLGSVVIIADGIHSTSDIVASVAVLVGLKISQRQSKHFPYGLYKVENIIAIASALAIFFAGYEIVKEVIFQPAQTEMTHLVAAMLGVCVTIGVTYLFSCYEIRVGKAVGSPSLIADGKHVQTDMLSTFVVLASLIGKYFGLSLDKPAAIIVTIFIARAGWEILFEGVKVLLDASLDKDTLKQISAICSSIRQ
;
A
#
# COMPACT_ATOMS: atom_id res chain seq x y z
N MET A 1 14.28 34.40 -34.52
CA MET A 1 13.19 33.42 -34.31
C MET A 1 13.68 31.95 -34.12
N VAL A 2 14.97 31.64 -34.30
CA VAL A 2 15.51 30.26 -34.28
C VAL A 2 15.93 29.75 -32.87
N PHE A 3 16.13 30.64 -31.89
CA PHE A 3 16.58 30.27 -30.54
C PHE A 3 15.47 29.69 -29.63
N ARG A 4 14.19 29.80 -30.01
CA ARG A 4 13.05 29.40 -29.18
C ARG A 4 12.57 27.95 -29.42
N LEU A 5 13.09 27.28 -30.45
CA LEU A 5 12.70 25.90 -30.80
C LEU A 5 13.62 24.84 -30.15
N LYS A 6 14.90 25.16 -29.91
CA LYS A 6 15.86 24.22 -29.32
C LYS A 6 15.59 23.94 -27.82
N THR A 7 15.10 24.95 -27.09
CA THR A 7 14.70 24.81 -25.68
C THR A 7 13.42 24.00 -25.49
N LYS A 8 12.48 24.07 -26.44
CA LYS A 8 11.22 23.30 -26.40
C LYS A 8 11.45 21.80 -26.63
N HIS A 9 12.38 21.44 -27.51
CA HIS A 9 12.74 20.04 -27.72
C HIS A 9 13.51 19.44 -26.53
N GLN A 10 14.47 20.17 -25.93
CA GLN A 10 15.17 19.69 -24.74
C GLN A 10 14.24 19.52 -23.54
N THR A 11 13.37 20.49 -23.25
CA THR A 11 12.40 20.38 -22.14
C THR A 11 11.37 19.27 -22.34
N SER A 12 10.96 18.99 -23.60
CA SER A 12 10.11 17.84 -23.89
C SER A 12 10.82 16.52 -23.60
N ASN A 13 12.06 16.35 -24.06
CA ASN A 13 12.80 15.09 -23.94
C ASN A 13 13.15 14.76 -22.47
N THR A 14 13.51 15.77 -21.67
CA THR A 14 13.75 15.58 -20.23
C THR A 14 12.46 15.28 -19.46
N LYS A 15 11.32 15.82 -19.88
CA LYS A 15 10.02 15.57 -19.23
C LYS A 15 9.48 14.19 -19.59
N TYR A 16 9.66 13.74 -20.84
CA TYR A 16 9.31 12.38 -21.28
C TYR A 16 10.14 11.32 -20.53
N ASN A 17 11.47 11.46 -20.46
CA ASN A 17 12.31 10.53 -19.67
C ASN A 17 11.88 10.46 -18.19
N LYS A 18 11.58 11.61 -17.58
CA LYS A 18 11.10 11.65 -16.18
C LYS A 18 9.73 10.99 -15.97
N MET A 19 8.84 10.98 -16.97
CA MET A 19 7.54 10.29 -16.89
C MET A 19 7.72 8.79 -17.04
N GLU A 20 8.53 8.37 -18.02
CA GLU A 20 8.83 6.96 -18.27
C GLU A 20 9.55 6.31 -17.07
N ASP A 21 10.46 7.04 -16.43
CA ASP A 21 11.13 6.60 -15.21
C ASP A 21 10.14 6.43 -14.04
N ARG A 22 9.09 7.27 -13.93
CA ARG A 22 8.06 7.14 -12.88
C ARG A 22 7.19 5.92 -13.09
N GLU A 23 6.72 5.69 -14.31
CA GLU A 23 5.87 4.54 -14.65
C GLU A 23 6.62 3.21 -14.44
N LYS A 24 7.91 3.15 -14.83
CA LYS A 24 8.77 1.99 -14.59
C LYS A 24 8.93 1.68 -13.10
N VAL A 25 9.18 2.69 -12.27
CA VAL A 25 9.34 2.48 -10.82
C VAL A 25 8.03 2.03 -10.18
N ALA A 26 6.90 2.66 -10.53
CA ALA A 26 5.60 2.25 -10.03
C ALA A 26 5.25 0.80 -10.42
N GLY A 27 5.55 0.40 -11.67
CA GLY A 27 5.38 -0.98 -12.12
C GLY A 27 6.28 -1.95 -11.34
N PHE A 28 7.53 -1.58 -11.08
CA PHE A 28 8.47 -2.39 -10.30
C PHE A 28 8.03 -2.53 -8.83
N SER A 29 7.42 -1.48 -8.25
CA SER A 29 6.82 -1.48 -6.91
C SER A 29 5.75 -2.55 -6.77
N ILE A 30 4.79 -2.58 -7.71
CA ILE A 30 3.72 -3.60 -7.72
C ILE A 30 4.31 -5.00 -7.80
N VAL A 31 5.29 -5.23 -8.67
CA VAL A 31 5.93 -6.54 -8.84
C VAL A 31 6.65 -6.98 -7.56
N ILE A 32 7.44 -6.09 -6.94
CA ILE A 32 8.16 -6.40 -5.69
C ILE A 32 7.19 -6.70 -4.56
N ASN A 33 6.18 -5.84 -4.34
CA ASN A 33 5.21 -6.03 -3.27
C ASN A 33 4.43 -7.34 -3.46
N THR A 34 4.07 -7.65 -4.71
CA THR A 34 3.42 -8.93 -5.05
C THR A 34 4.32 -10.13 -4.77
N ALA A 35 5.59 -10.07 -5.18
CA ALA A 35 6.55 -11.13 -4.92
C ALA A 35 6.78 -11.33 -3.41
N LEU A 36 6.86 -10.24 -2.65
CA LEU A 36 7.02 -10.27 -1.19
C LEU A 36 5.78 -10.85 -0.49
N ALA A 37 4.58 -10.47 -0.91
CA ALA A 37 3.34 -11.02 -0.36
C ALA A 37 3.25 -12.54 -0.57
N ILE A 38 3.56 -13.00 -1.80
CA ILE A 38 3.60 -14.44 -2.12
C ILE A 38 4.67 -15.15 -1.27
N PHE A 39 5.87 -14.57 -1.20
CA PHE A 39 6.96 -15.15 -0.41
C PHE A 39 6.59 -15.28 1.07
N LYS A 40 6.01 -14.24 1.69
CA LYS A 40 5.52 -14.28 3.08
C LYS A 40 4.46 -15.36 3.28
N PHE A 41 3.49 -15.47 2.37
CA PHE A 41 2.43 -16.48 2.47
C PHE A 41 2.98 -17.91 2.39
N VAL A 42 3.88 -18.17 1.44
CA VAL A 42 4.57 -19.47 1.29
C VAL A 42 5.41 -19.77 2.53
N LEU A 43 6.21 -18.79 2.98
CA LEU A 43 7.06 -18.93 4.16
C LEU A 43 6.24 -19.23 5.42
N GLY A 44 5.16 -18.47 5.65
CA GLY A 44 4.27 -18.66 6.80
C GLY A 44 3.56 -20.02 6.77
N SER A 45 3.12 -20.46 5.60
CA SER A 45 2.45 -21.75 5.43
C SER A 45 3.40 -22.93 5.62
N LEU A 46 4.62 -22.87 5.05
CA LEU A 46 5.62 -23.93 5.16
C LEU A 46 6.18 -24.08 6.58
N LEU A 47 6.31 -22.96 7.30
CA LEU A 47 6.90 -22.94 8.64
C LEU A 47 5.85 -22.98 9.77
N GLY A 48 4.55 -22.99 9.42
CA GLY A 48 3.44 -23.04 10.38
C GLY A 48 3.33 -21.79 11.27
N SER A 49 3.61 -20.60 10.72
CA SER A 49 3.60 -19.34 11.48
C SER A 49 2.41 -18.46 11.12
N VAL A 50 1.41 -18.41 12.00
CA VAL A 50 0.22 -17.56 11.87
C VAL A 50 0.59 -16.08 11.78
N VAL A 51 1.62 -15.63 12.51
CA VAL A 51 2.07 -14.22 12.49
C VAL A 51 2.65 -13.82 11.14
N ILE A 52 3.42 -14.72 10.50
CA ILE A 52 3.96 -14.47 9.16
C ILE A 52 2.84 -14.49 8.12
N ILE A 53 1.86 -15.38 8.26
CA ILE A 53 0.67 -15.41 7.39
C ILE A 53 -0.11 -14.09 7.51
N ALA A 54 -0.31 -13.58 8.74
CA ALA A 54 -0.98 -12.31 8.98
C ALA A 54 -0.26 -11.14 8.28
N ASP A 55 1.07 -11.08 8.36
CA ASP A 55 1.87 -10.07 7.65
C ASP A 55 1.82 -10.24 6.11
N GLY A 56 1.71 -11.48 5.62
CA GLY A 56 1.44 -11.76 4.20
C GLY A 56 0.05 -11.26 3.76
N ILE A 57 -0.98 -11.43 4.58
CA ILE A 57 -2.34 -10.91 4.33
C ILE A 57 -2.36 -9.39 4.34
N HIS A 58 -1.60 -8.75 5.22
CA HIS A 58 -1.44 -7.29 5.22
C HIS A 58 -0.85 -6.82 3.88
N SER A 59 0.29 -7.36 3.45
CA SER A 59 0.88 -7.01 2.14
C SER A 59 -0.05 -7.33 0.96
N THR A 60 -0.86 -8.39 1.07
CA THR A 60 -1.88 -8.73 0.06
C THR A 60 -3.00 -7.68 0.02
N SER A 61 -3.40 -7.15 1.18
CA SER A 61 -4.43 -6.11 1.29
C SER A 61 -4.00 -4.84 0.55
N ASP A 62 -2.73 -4.46 0.62
CA ASP A 62 -2.18 -3.29 -0.08
C ASP A 62 -2.17 -3.48 -1.60
N ILE A 63 -1.88 -4.69 -2.07
CA ILE A 63 -1.96 -5.06 -3.49
C ILE A 63 -3.41 -4.99 -3.96
N VAL A 64 -4.34 -5.57 -3.20
CA VAL A 64 -5.78 -5.55 -3.53
C VAL A 64 -6.28 -4.10 -3.60
N ALA A 65 -5.90 -3.25 -2.63
CA ALA A 65 -6.23 -1.83 -2.65
C ALA A 65 -5.68 -1.11 -3.89
N SER A 66 -4.42 -1.36 -4.23
CA SER A 66 -3.77 -0.77 -5.41
C SER A 66 -4.45 -1.21 -6.71
N VAL A 67 -4.75 -2.50 -6.85
CA VAL A 67 -5.45 -3.05 -8.01
C VAL A 67 -6.89 -2.52 -8.10
N ALA A 68 -7.58 -2.41 -6.97
CA ALA A 68 -8.92 -1.85 -6.88
C ALA A 68 -8.97 -0.41 -7.41
N VAL A 69 -8.00 0.42 -7.02
CA VAL A 69 -7.84 1.79 -7.54
C VAL A 69 -7.59 1.78 -9.05
N LEU A 70 -6.66 0.95 -9.54
CA LEU A 70 -6.35 0.87 -10.98
C LEU A 70 -7.55 0.43 -11.82
N VAL A 71 -8.27 -0.59 -11.37
CA VAL A 71 -9.50 -1.08 -12.03
C VAL A 71 -10.59 -0.01 -11.95
N GLY A 72 -10.74 0.63 -10.79
CA GLY A 72 -11.67 1.74 -10.56
C GLY A 72 -11.46 2.89 -11.53
N LEU A 73 -10.22 3.37 -11.66
CA LEU A 73 -9.82 4.43 -12.58
C LEU A 73 -10.10 4.06 -14.05
N LYS A 74 -9.83 2.81 -14.44
CA LYS A 74 -10.05 2.35 -15.81
C LYS A 74 -11.54 2.27 -16.16
N ILE A 75 -12.38 1.88 -15.20
CA ILE A 75 -13.83 1.80 -15.38
C ILE A 75 -14.46 3.19 -15.29
N SER A 76 -13.98 4.06 -14.41
CA SER A 76 -14.53 5.40 -14.19
C SER A 76 -14.45 6.28 -15.42
N GLN A 77 -13.43 6.09 -16.26
CA GLN A 77 -13.26 6.81 -17.53
C GLN A 77 -14.21 6.35 -18.65
N ARG A 78 -14.96 5.26 -18.47
CA ARG A 78 -15.90 4.78 -19.50
C ARG A 78 -17.12 5.69 -19.58
N GLN A 79 -17.29 6.35 -20.72
CA GLN A 79 -18.43 7.19 -21.02
C GLN A 79 -19.50 6.43 -21.80
N SER A 80 -20.77 6.77 -21.56
CA SER A 80 -21.91 6.25 -22.33
C SER A 80 -22.97 7.32 -22.51
N LYS A 81 -23.98 7.10 -23.37
CA LYS A 81 -25.08 8.06 -23.57
C LYS A 81 -25.82 8.42 -22.27
N HIS A 82 -25.94 7.47 -21.34
CA HIS A 82 -26.57 7.68 -20.03
C HIS A 82 -25.60 8.26 -18.98
N PHE A 83 -24.29 8.15 -19.20
CA PHE A 83 -23.24 8.63 -18.29
C PHE A 83 -22.19 9.43 -19.09
N PRO A 84 -22.53 10.65 -19.54
CA PRO A 84 -21.62 11.48 -20.36
C PRO A 84 -20.36 11.92 -19.59
N TYR A 85 -20.45 12.02 -18.26
CA TYR A 85 -19.32 12.38 -17.39
C TYR A 85 -18.52 11.16 -16.89
N GLY A 86 -18.83 9.95 -17.37
CA GLY A 86 -18.20 8.71 -16.93
C GLY A 86 -18.75 8.18 -15.60
N LEU A 87 -18.17 7.07 -15.15
CA LEU A 87 -18.58 6.30 -13.97
C LEU A 87 -17.69 6.61 -12.75
N TYR A 88 -17.46 7.89 -12.46
CA TYR A 88 -16.52 8.33 -11.42
C TYR A 88 -16.82 7.80 -10.01
N LYS A 89 -18.09 7.51 -9.68
CA LYS A 89 -18.44 6.90 -8.39
C LYS A 89 -18.07 5.40 -8.29
N VAL A 90 -17.86 4.70 -9.41
CA VAL A 90 -17.55 3.25 -9.43
C VAL A 90 -16.20 2.94 -8.80
N GLU A 91 -15.21 3.82 -8.96
CA GLU A 91 -13.91 3.70 -8.29
C GLU A 91 -14.06 3.55 -6.78
N ASN A 92 -14.88 4.40 -6.17
CA ASN A 92 -15.13 4.39 -4.73
C ASN A 92 -15.93 3.15 -4.29
N ILE A 93 -16.85 2.66 -5.12
CA ILE A 93 -17.59 1.41 -4.84
C ILE A 93 -16.63 0.22 -4.79
N ILE A 94 -15.68 0.14 -5.73
CA ILE A 94 -14.67 -0.94 -5.78
C ILE A 94 -13.71 -0.83 -4.59
N ALA A 95 -13.30 0.38 -4.21
CA ALA A 95 -12.49 0.62 -3.02
C ALA A 95 -13.20 0.15 -1.73
N ILE A 96 -14.49 0.51 -1.56
CA ILE A 96 -15.31 0.05 -0.43
C ILE A 96 -15.43 -1.48 -0.41
N ALA A 97 -15.71 -2.11 -1.54
CA ALA A 97 -15.78 -3.57 -1.62
C ALA A 97 -14.46 -4.25 -1.23
N SER A 98 -13.33 -3.65 -1.63
CA SER A 98 -11.99 -4.12 -1.28
C SER A 98 -11.73 -3.97 0.23
N ALA A 99 -12.12 -2.84 0.83
CA ALA A 99 -12.03 -2.63 2.27
C ALA A 99 -12.82 -3.68 3.06
N LEU A 100 -14.03 -4.04 2.61
CA LEU A 100 -14.83 -5.11 3.22
C LEU A 100 -14.13 -6.48 3.14
N ALA A 101 -13.48 -6.78 2.01
CA ALA A 101 -12.69 -8.01 1.87
C ALA A 101 -11.47 -8.02 2.80
N ILE A 102 -10.80 -6.87 2.99
CA ILE A 102 -9.70 -6.70 3.94
C ILE A 102 -10.18 -6.94 5.38
N PHE A 103 -11.34 -6.39 5.77
CA PHE A 103 -11.94 -6.66 7.08
C PHE A 103 -12.26 -8.13 7.28
N PHE A 104 -12.78 -8.80 6.25
CA PHE A 104 -13.05 -10.24 6.29
C PHE A 104 -11.76 -11.05 6.49
N ALA A 105 -10.67 -10.69 5.78
CA ALA A 105 -9.37 -11.35 5.96
C ALA A 105 -8.82 -11.13 7.38
N GLY A 106 -8.93 -9.92 7.92
CA GLY A 106 -8.57 -9.63 9.31
C GLY A 106 -9.39 -10.44 10.33
N TYR A 107 -10.69 -10.63 10.07
CA TYR A 107 -11.54 -11.49 10.90
C TYR A 107 -11.08 -12.95 10.90
N GLU A 108 -10.72 -13.52 9.73
CA GLU A 108 -10.22 -14.89 9.64
C GLU A 108 -8.89 -15.06 10.41
N ILE A 109 -7.98 -14.08 10.39
CA ILE A 109 -6.76 -14.11 11.20
C ILE A 109 -7.09 -14.15 12.70
N VAL A 110 -7.97 -13.25 13.16
CA VAL A 110 -8.34 -13.19 14.59
C VAL A 110 -8.99 -14.49 15.04
N LYS A 111 -9.87 -15.04 14.21
CA LYS A 111 -10.52 -16.33 14.44
C LYS A 111 -9.48 -17.45 14.53
N GLU A 112 -8.52 -17.49 13.60
CA GLU A 112 -7.43 -18.47 13.64
C GLU A 112 -6.61 -18.35 14.94
N VAL A 113 -6.20 -17.14 15.33
CA VAL A 113 -5.37 -16.88 16.52
C VAL A 113 -6.09 -17.20 17.85
N ILE A 114 -7.39 -16.91 17.93
CA ILE A 114 -8.19 -17.12 19.14
C ILE A 114 -8.61 -18.58 19.28
N PHE A 115 -9.10 -19.20 18.20
CA PHE A 115 -9.76 -20.51 18.26
C PHE A 115 -8.81 -21.68 17.99
N GLN A 116 -7.65 -21.49 17.35
CA GLN A 116 -6.68 -22.56 17.25
C GLN A 116 -5.83 -22.69 18.54
N PRO A 117 -5.63 -23.92 19.05
CA PRO A 117 -4.70 -24.16 20.15
C PRO A 117 -3.28 -23.81 19.70
N ALA A 118 -2.45 -23.32 20.63
CA ALA A 118 -1.07 -22.86 20.38
C ALA A 118 -0.08 -23.98 19.99
N GLN A 119 -0.57 -25.11 19.50
CA GLN A 119 0.17 -26.36 19.30
C GLN A 119 0.79 -26.53 17.90
N THR A 120 0.72 -25.53 17.02
CA THR A 120 1.54 -25.53 15.80
C THR A 120 3.00 -25.31 16.21
N GLU A 121 3.71 -26.41 16.44
CA GLU A 121 5.18 -26.39 16.53
C GLU A 121 5.71 -25.80 15.22
N MET A 122 6.24 -24.57 15.31
CA MET A 122 6.86 -23.92 14.17
C MET A 122 8.06 -24.74 13.74
N THR A 123 8.04 -25.20 12.50
CA THR A 123 9.17 -25.92 11.92
C THR A 123 10.25 -24.90 11.56
N HIS A 124 11.49 -25.10 12.01
CA HIS A 124 12.65 -24.25 11.72
C HIS A 124 12.49 -22.74 11.99
N LEU A 125 12.37 -22.35 13.27
CA LEU A 125 12.29 -20.95 13.70
C LEU A 125 13.40 -20.04 13.12
N VAL A 126 14.63 -20.55 13.01
CA VAL A 126 15.76 -19.78 12.44
C VAL A 126 15.53 -19.45 10.96
N ALA A 127 14.98 -20.39 10.18
CA ALA A 127 14.64 -20.16 8.78
C ALA A 127 13.53 -19.10 8.64
N ALA A 128 12.55 -19.11 9.56
CA ALA A 128 11.49 -18.10 9.61
C ALA A 128 12.06 -16.69 9.83
N MET A 129 12.94 -16.54 10.83
CA MET A 129 13.60 -15.26 11.12
C MET A 129 14.44 -14.77 9.93
N LEU A 130 15.21 -15.66 9.30
CA LEU A 130 16.00 -15.31 8.11
C LEU A 130 15.10 -14.86 6.95
N GLY A 131 14.01 -15.57 6.69
CA GLY A 131 13.04 -15.19 5.66
C GLY A 131 12.43 -13.81 5.93
N VAL A 132 12.01 -13.54 7.17
CA VAL A 132 11.48 -12.22 7.56
C VAL A 132 12.56 -11.14 7.44
N CYS A 133 13.79 -11.39 7.87
CA CYS A 133 14.90 -10.45 7.68
C CYS A 133 15.18 -10.14 6.21
N VAL A 134 15.09 -11.14 5.33
CA VAL A 134 15.20 -10.93 3.87
C VAL A 134 14.08 -10.03 3.37
N THR A 135 12.83 -10.26 3.79
CA THR A 135 11.72 -9.37 3.38
C THR A 135 11.96 -7.93 3.82
N ILE A 136 12.37 -7.71 5.08
CA ILE A 136 12.70 -6.38 5.60
C ILE A 136 13.82 -5.73 4.77
N GLY A 137 14.89 -6.48 4.48
CA GLY A 137 16.01 -5.98 3.69
C GLY A 137 15.60 -5.56 2.28
N VAL A 138 14.83 -6.40 1.59
CA VAL A 138 14.33 -6.10 0.24
C VAL A 138 13.41 -4.88 0.25
N THR A 139 12.44 -4.82 1.17
CA THR A 139 11.51 -3.70 1.27
C THR A 139 12.22 -2.39 1.61
N TYR A 140 13.19 -2.41 2.53
CA TYR A 140 13.97 -1.22 2.89
C TYR A 140 14.80 -0.68 1.72
N LEU A 141 15.52 -1.57 1.04
CA LEU A 141 16.34 -1.20 -0.12
C LEU A 141 15.48 -0.63 -1.24
N PHE A 142 14.33 -1.25 -1.48
CA PHE A 142 13.39 -0.80 -2.49
C PHE A 142 12.78 0.56 -2.15
N SER A 143 12.34 0.76 -0.92
CA SER A 143 11.84 2.06 -0.44
C SER A 143 12.89 3.18 -0.58
N CYS A 144 14.15 2.89 -0.20
CA CYS A 144 15.25 3.86 -0.35
C CYS A 144 15.47 4.22 -1.83
N TYR A 145 15.34 3.24 -2.72
CA TYR A 145 15.42 3.44 -4.16
C TYR A 145 14.27 4.32 -4.67
N GLU A 146 13.01 4.05 -4.30
CA GLU A 146 11.86 4.88 -4.68
C GLU A 146 12.00 6.33 -4.22
N ILE A 147 12.39 6.55 -2.96
CA ILE A 147 12.59 7.91 -2.43
C ILE A 147 13.72 8.61 -3.19
N ARG A 148 14.81 7.90 -3.50
CA ARG A 148 15.95 8.47 -4.23
C ARG A 148 15.55 8.86 -5.64
N VAL A 149 14.87 7.98 -6.37
CA VAL A 149 14.37 8.28 -7.72
C VAL A 149 13.34 9.40 -7.67
N GLY A 150 12.43 9.37 -6.69
CA GLY A 150 11.38 10.38 -6.49
C GLY A 150 11.97 11.77 -6.30
N LYS A 151 13.05 11.89 -5.53
CA LYS A 151 13.82 13.15 -5.40
C LYS A 151 14.47 13.57 -6.72
N ALA A 152 15.10 12.64 -7.45
CA ALA A 152 15.78 12.93 -8.71
C ALA A 152 14.82 13.40 -9.82
N VAL A 153 13.64 12.79 -9.92
CA VAL A 153 12.61 13.16 -10.91
C VAL A 153 11.65 14.24 -10.43
N GLY A 154 11.78 14.72 -9.19
CA GLY A 154 10.89 15.71 -8.57
C GLY A 154 9.44 15.23 -8.50
N SER A 155 9.22 13.99 -8.05
CA SER A 155 7.89 13.39 -7.87
C SER A 155 7.56 13.26 -6.38
N PRO A 156 6.75 14.18 -5.81
CA PRO A 156 6.28 14.06 -4.43
C PRO A 156 5.53 12.75 -4.18
N SER A 157 4.75 12.27 -5.16
CA SER A 157 4.00 11.02 -5.06
C SER A 157 4.92 9.81 -4.88
N LEU A 158 6.04 9.74 -5.60
CA LEU A 158 6.98 8.62 -5.47
C LEU A 158 7.76 8.66 -4.14
N ILE A 159 8.02 9.87 -3.62
CA ILE A 159 8.62 10.05 -2.29
C ILE A 159 7.63 9.63 -1.20
N ALA A 160 6.34 9.95 -1.37
CA ALA A 160 5.29 9.56 -0.44
C ALA A 160 5.10 8.04 -0.43
N ASP A 161 5.05 7.41 -1.61
CA ASP A 161 4.93 5.96 -1.78
C ASP A 161 6.08 5.22 -1.09
N GLY A 162 7.33 5.60 -1.38
CA GLY A 162 8.48 4.99 -0.70
C GLY A 162 8.47 5.17 0.82
N LYS A 163 7.89 6.26 1.36
CA LYS A 163 7.70 6.44 2.81
C LYS A 163 6.55 5.62 3.37
N HIS A 164 5.49 5.43 2.59
CA HIS A 164 4.37 4.56 2.93
C HIS A 164 4.89 3.13 3.12
N VAL A 165 5.68 2.63 2.16
CA VAL A 165 6.39 1.35 2.26
C VAL A 165 7.23 1.22 3.54
N GLN A 166 7.93 2.28 4.00
CA GLN A 166 8.67 2.24 5.28
C GLN A 166 7.76 2.13 6.50
N THR A 167 6.58 2.75 6.43
CA THR A 167 5.60 2.70 7.51
C THR A 167 4.98 1.32 7.57
N ASP A 168 4.68 0.71 6.42
CA ASP A 168 4.11 -0.64 6.35
C ASP A 168 5.09 -1.70 6.84
N MET A 169 6.39 -1.51 6.65
CA MET A 169 7.44 -2.37 7.23
C MET A 169 7.36 -2.50 8.75
N LEU A 170 6.74 -1.55 9.48
CA LEU A 170 6.55 -1.66 10.93
C LEU A 170 5.78 -2.92 11.31
N SER A 171 4.82 -3.35 10.50
CA SER A 171 4.10 -4.60 10.70
C SER A 171 5.03 -5.82 10.64
N THR A 172 5.94 -5.85 9.66
CA THR A 172 6.93 -6.93 9.50
C THR A 172 7.98 -6.91 10.63
N PHE A 173 8.31 -5.74 11.19
CA PHE A 173 9.13 -5.67 12.41
C PHE A 173 8.43 -6.26 13.64
N VAL A 174 7.11 -6.08 13.78
CA VAL A 174 6.33 -6.74 14.84
C VAL A 174 6.40 -8.26 14.71
N VAL A 175 6.33 -8.79 13.47
CA VAL A 175 6.52 -10.22 13.21
C VAL A 175 7.91 -10.68 13.62
N LEU A 176 8.96 -9.97 13.22
CA LEU A 176 10.34 -10.31 13.60
C LEU A 176 10.52 -10.32 15.13
N ALA A 177 9.99 -9.31 15.82
CA ALA A 177 10.03 -9.24 17.28
C ALA A 177 9.31 -10.43 17.93
N SER A 178 8.19 -10.88 17.36
CA SER A 178 7.49 -12.09 17.81
C SER A 178 8.36 -13.33 17.69
N LEU A 179 9.01 -13.52 16.54
CA LEU A 179 9.87 -14.68 16.28
C LEU A 179 11.11 -14.70 17.21
N ILE A 180 11.69 -13.53 17.47
CA ILE A 180 12.79 -13.39 18.44
C ILE A 180 12.28 -13.73 19.85
N GLY A 181 11.11 -13.23 20.25
CA GLY A 181 10.51 -13.61 21.53
C GLY A 181 10.31 -15.11 21.67
N LYS A 182 9.80 -15.76 20.61
CA LYS A 182 9.63 -17.21 20.55
C LYS A 182 10.95 -17.96 20.67
N TYR A 183 12.05 -17.43 20.13
CA TYR A 183 13.39 -17.99 20.29
C TYR A 183 13.85 -18.03 21.75
N PHE A 184 13.44 -17.04 22.56
CA PHE A 184 13.67 -17.00 24.01
C PHE A 184 12.59 -17.71 24.83
N GLY A 185 11.67 -18.45 24.20
CA GLY A 185 10.59 -19.17 24.87
C GLY A 185 9.36 -18.32 25.24
N LEU A 186 9.28 -17.07 24.77
CA LEU A 186 8.11 -16.21 24.97
C LEU A 186 7.05 -16.49 23.91
N SER A 187 5.81 -16.72 24.32
CA SER A 187 4.68 -16.92 23.41
C SER A 187 4.11 -15.59 22.91
N LEU A 188 4.86 -14.88 22.06
CA LEU A 188 4.46 -13.57 21.52
C LEU A 188 3.63 -13.65 20.23
N ASP A 189 3.39 -14.85 19.70
CA ASP A 189 2.71 -15.02 18.42
C ASP A 189 1.28 -14.47 18.42
N LYS A 190 0.51 -14.74 19.48
CA LYS A 190 -0.86 -14.23 19.63
C LYS A 190 -0.92 -12.70 19.71
N PRO A 191 -0.19 -12.03 20.61
CA PRO A 191 -0.22 -10.56 20.67
C PRO A 191 0.33 -9.92 19.39
N ALA A 192 1.35 -10.50 18.76
CA ALA A 192 1.87 -9.99 17.50
C ALA A 192 0.85 -10.08 16.36
N ALA A 193 0.16 -11.21 16.21
CA ALA A 193 -0.90 -11.37 15.21
C ALA A 193 -2.07 -10.40 15.43
N ILE A 194 -2.43 -10.13 16.69
CA ILE A 194 -3.44 -9.11 17.03
C ILE A 194 -2.97 -7.71 16.59
N ILE A 195 -1.71 -7.35 16.87
CA ILE A 195 -1.15 -6.06 16.45
C ILE A 195 -1.15 -5.92 14.93
N VAL A 196 -0.72 -6.96 14.20
CA VAL A 196 -0.76 -6.95 12.72
C VAL A 196 -2.20 -6.82 12.22
N THR A 197 -3.15 -7.51 12.84
CA THR A 197 -4.58 -7.37 12.49
C THR A 197 -5.07 -5.93 12.71
N ILE A 198 -4.62 -5.24 13.76
CA ILE A 198 -4.96 -3.82 13.97
C ILE A 198 -4.44 -2.96 12.81
N PHE A 199 -3.24 -3.22 12.29
CA PHE A 199 -2.74 -2.52 11.10
C PHE A 199 -3.59 -2.80 9.86
N ILE A 200 -3.97 -4.05 9.62
CA ILE A 200 -4.87 -4.43 8.53
C ILE A 200 -6.22 -3.71 8.66
N ALA A 201 -6.82 -3.72 9.85
CA ALA A 201 -8.09 -3.08 10.12
C ALA A 201 -8.01 -1.56 9.95
N ARG A 202 -6.90 -0.93 10.32
CA ARG A 202 -6.66 0.50 10.11
C ARG A 202 -6.59 0.83 8.61
N ALA A 203 -5.85 0.04 7.83
CA ALA A 203 -5.75 0.22 6.38
C ALA A 203 -7.13 0.06 5.70
N GLY A 204 -7.87 -0.99 6.05
CA GLY A 204 -9.24 -1.19 5.57
C GLY A 204 -10.18 -0.05 5.97
N TRP A 205 -10.05 0.48 7.18
CA TRP A 205 -10.87 1.60 7.66
C TRP A 205 -10.59 2.89 6.90
N GLU A 206 -9.33 3.19 6.61
CA GLU A 206 -8.94 4.37 5.83
C GLU A 206 -9.56 4.33 4.43
N ILE A 207 -9.40 3.20 3.72
CA ILE A 207 -9.99 2.98 2.39
C ILE A 207 -11.52 3.09 2.42
N LEU A 208 -12.17 2.43 3.40
CA LEU A 208 -13.61 2.47 3.55
C LEU A 208 -14.10 3.90 3.77
N PHE A 209 -13.48 4.62 4.70
CA PHE A 209 -13.91 5.95 5.10
C PHE A 209 -13.71 6.98 3.98
N GLU A 210 -12.61 6.90 3.24
CA GLU A 210 -12.38 7.73 2.06
C GLU A 210 -13.41 7.44 0.96
N GLY A 211 -13.65 6.17 0.63
CA GLY A 211 -14.65 5.79 -0.37
C GLY A 211 -16.06 6.27 0.00
N VAL A 212 -16.47 6.11 1.26
CA VAL A 212 -17.78 6.57 1.74
C VAL A 212 -17.91 8.08 1.70
N LYS A 213 -16.86 8.83 2.08
CA LYS A 213 -16.86 10.31 1.98
C LYS A 213 -17.11 10.78 0.55
N VAL A 214 -16.46 10.15 -0.43
CA VAL A 214 -16.64 10.52 -1.83
C VAL A 214 -18.04 10.17 -2.32
N LEU A 215 -18.63 9.06 -1.87
CA LEU A 215 -20.01 8.72 -2.22
C LEU A 215 -21.04 9.70 -1.63
N LEU A 216 -20.80 10.19 -0.42
CA LEU A 216 -21.63 11.17 0.29
C LEU A 216 -21.39 12.62 -0.17
N ASP A 217 -20.55 12.83 -1.19
CA ASP A 217 -20.18 14.15 -1.71
C ASP A 217 -19.67 15.08 -0.59
N ALA A 218 -18.85 14.54 0.33
CA ALA A 218 -18.29 15.28 1.45
C ALA A 218 -17.37 16.42 0.98
N SER A 219 -17.40 17.54 1.71
CA SER A 219 -16.54 18.70 1.44
C SER A 219 -15.05 18.36 1.50
N LEU A 220 -14.27 19.06 0.67
CA LEU A 220 -12.80 19.09 0.75
C LEU A 220 -12.32 19.51 2.14
N ASP A 221 -11.09 19.12 2.48
CA ASP A 221 -10.47 19.49 3.73
C ASP A 221 -10.27 21.02 3.84
N LYS A 222 -10.17 21.50 5.09
CA LYS A 222 -10.10 22.94 5.37
C LYS A 222 -8.87 23.60 4.78
N ASP A 223 -7.76 22.88 4.62
CA ASP A 223 -6.52 23.45 4.11
C ASP A 223 -6.58 23.60 2.59
N THR A 224 -7.10 22.60 1.89
CA THR A 224 -7.42 22.71 0.46
C THR A 224 -8.43 23.83 0.20
N LEU A 225 -9.48 23.94 1.01
CA LEU A 225 -10.45 25.05 0.90
C LEU A 225 -9.79 26.42 1.13
N LYS A 226 -8.89 26.54 2.12
CA LYS A 226 -8.12 27.78 2.34
C LYS A 226 -7.22 28.10 1.16
N GLN A 227 -6.55 27.11 0.57
CA GLN A 227 -5.71 27.31 -0.61
C GLN A 227 -6.53 27.77 -1.81
N ILE A 228 -7.68 27.13 -2.08
CA ILE A 228 -8.60 27.55 -3.15
C ILE A 228 -9.09 28.98 -2.89
N SER A 229 -9.51 29.29 -1.65
CA SER A 229 -9.95 30.63 -1.26
C SER A 229 -8.85 31.68 -1.46
N ALA A 230 -7.60 31.34 -1.12
CA ALA A 230 -6.46 32.24 -1.31
C ALA A 230 -6.20 32.52 -2.80
N ILE A 231 -6.25 31.49 -3.65
CA ILE A 231 -6.10 31.63 -5.11
C ILE A 231 -7.24 32.46 -5.71
N CYS A 232 -8.49 32.19 -5.32
CA CYS A 232 -9.63 32.97 -5.81
C CYS A 232 -9.55 34.43 -5.36
N SER A 233 -9.06 34.70 -4.15
CA SER A 233 -8.90 36.06 -3.64
C SER A 233 -7.78 36.84 -4.34
N SER A 234 -6.73 36.17 -4.83
CA SER A 234 -5.62 36.83 -5.53
C SER A 234 -5.95 37.23 -6.96
N ILE A 235 -6.94 36.58 -7.60
CA ILE A 235 -7.42 36.92 -8.95
C ILE A 235 -8.42 38.10 -8.92
N ARG A 236 -9.01 38.39 -7.75
CA ARG A 236 -10.01 39.45 -7.58
C ARG A 236 -9.42 40.86 -7.39
N GLN A 237 -8.08 41.01 -7.43
CA GLN A 237 -7.39 42.30 -7.51
C GLN A 237 -7.10 42.67 -8.96
#